data_AF-A0A318MY72-F1
#
_entry.id   AF-A0A318MY72-F1
#
_cell.length_a   1.000
_cell.length_b   1.000
_cell.length_c   1.000
_cell.angle_alpha   90.00
_cell.angle_beta   90.00
_cell.angle_gamma   90.00
#
_symmetry.space_group_name_H-M   'P 1'
#
loop_
_entity.id
_entity.type
_entity.pdbx_description
1 polymer ?
#
loop_
_entity_poly.entity_id
_entity_poly.type
_entity_poly.pdbx_seq_one_letter_code
_entity_poly.pdbx_strand_id
1 'polypeptide(L)'
;MDQLIAQKWKWFVGLGILCLITGILCLIDTVFVTIAMVIIIGILLIITGLAQLIHACYLKDWSSFLWSALCGIIYLIGGILLIREPVNGSVIITIFLGICFCFGGIMRLMIAFNNKNTKGWGLLVFSGILGLILGFILFVNPINGLWFIGFMVGFDLIFNGTAWLQLGFTLKSQIK
;
A
#
# COMPACT_ATOMS: atom_id res chain seq x y z
N MET A 1 -12.44 -28.13 -11.15
CA MET A 1 -11.46 -27.37 -10.34
C MET A 1 -12.17 -26.47 -9.32
N ASP A 2 -13.36 -25.97 -9.63
CA ASP A 2 -14.14 -25.03 -8.79
C ASP A 2 -14.71 -25.63 -7.48
N GLN A 3 -15.00 -26.95 -7.43
CA GLN A 3 -15.56 -27.57 -6.23
C GLN A 3 -14.56 -27.75 -5.06
N LEU A 4 -13.26 -27.88 -5.35
CA LEU A 4 -12.21 -27.93 -4.32
C LEU A 4 -12.02 -26.59 -3.59
N ILE A 5 -12.25 -25.47 -4.30
CA ILE A 5 -12.15 -24.11 -3.75
C ILE A 5 -13.39 -23.81 -2.90
N ALA A 6 -14.56 -24.23 -3.36
CA ALA A 6 -15.82 -24.07 -2.64
C ALA A 6 -15.80 -24.82 -1.28
N GLN A 7 -15.21 -26.01 -1.22
CA GLN A 7 -15.10 -26.77 0.04
C GLN A 7 -14.23 -26.06 1.10
N LYS A 8 -13.32 -25.17 0.69
CA LYS A 8 -12.48 -24.36 1.59
C LYS A 8 -13.07 -23.01 1.96
N TRP A 9 -14.35 -22.74 1.69
CA TRP A 9 -15.00 -21.45 2.00
C TRP A 9 -14.79 -20.98 3.45
N LYS A 10 -14.75 -21.91 4.42
CA LYS A 10 -14.47 -21.60 5.84
C LYS A 10 -13.10 -20.97 6.06
N TRP A 11 -12.10 -21.33 5.25
CA TRP A 11 -10.75 -20.77 5.32
C TRP A 11 -10.71 -19.33 4.80
N PHE A 12 -11.44 -19.03 3.71
CA PHE A 12 -11.61 -17.67 3.20
C PHE A 12 -12.34 -16.77 4.19
N VAL A 13 -13.39 -17.28 4.83
CA VAL A 13 -14.12 -16.55 5.89
C VAL A 13 -13.25 -16.32 7.13
N GLY A 14 -12.45 -17.32 7.52
CA GLY A 14 -11.49 -17.19 8.61
C GLY A 14 -10.42 -16.12 8.34
N LEU A 15 -9.85 -16.09 7.13
CA LEU A 15 -8.93 -15.03 6.70
C LEU A 15 -9.58 -13.64 6.72
N GLY A 16 -10.84 -13.53 6.30
CA GLY A 16 -11.60 -12.27 6.33
C GLY A 16 -11.82 -11.75 7.75
N ILE A 17 -12.22 -12.62 8.68
CA ILE A 17 -12.37 -12.28 10.12
C ILE A 17 -11.03 -11.87 10.72
N LEU A 18 -9.96 -12.61 10.42
CA LEU A 18 -8.62 -12.29 10.90
C LEU A 18 -8.15 -10.92 10.39
N CYS A 19 -8.38 -10.62 9.11
CA CYS A 19 -8.09 -9.30 8.53
C CYS A 19 -8.91 -8.18 9.20
N LEU A 20 -10.19 -8.40 9.49
CA LEU A 20 -11.01 -7.41 10.20
C LEU A 20 -10.51 -7.15 11.62
N ILE A 21 -10.22 -8.20 12.39
CA ILE A 21 -9.70 -8.06 13.76
C ILE A 21 -8.36 -7.33 13.73
N THR A 22 -7.45 -7.75 12.86
CA THR A 22 -6.13 -7.13 12.71
C THR A 22 -6.25 -5.68 12.24
N GLY A 23 -7.17 -5.39 11.32
CA GLY A 23 -7.45 -4.02 10.86
C GLY A 23 -7.99 -3.12 11.96
N ILE A 24 -8.90 -3.61 12.82
CA ILE A 24 -9.38 -2.87 13.99
C ILE A 24 -8.25 -2.63 14.98
N LEU A 25 -7.41 -3.63 15.25
CA LEU A 25 -6.24 -3.49 16.12
C LEU A 25 -5.25 -2.44 15.57
N CYS A 26 -5.06 -2.40 14.26
CA CYS A 26 -4.23 -1.38 13.60
C CYS A 26 -4.76 0.05 13.80
N LEU A 27 -6.08 0.23 13.91
CA LEU A 27 -6.69 1.54 14.13
C LEU A 27 -6.58 2.03 15.58
N ILE A 28 -6.36 1.13 16.54
CA ILE A 28 -6.16 1.49 17.95
C ILE A 28 -4.82 2.19 18.15
N ASP A 29 -3.75 1.66 17.56
CA ASP A 29 -2.40 2.24 17.60
C ASP A 29 -1.80 2.33 16.20
N THR A 30 -2.23 3.35 15.46
CA THR A 30 -1.76 3.60 14.09
C THR A 30 -0.30 4.04 14.06
N VAL A 31 0.24 4.64 15.13
CA VAL A 31 1.63 5.11 15.18
C VAL A 31 2.57 3.91 15.22
N PHE A 32 2.27 2.91 16.05
CA PHE A 32 3.04 1.66 16.07
C PHE A 32 3.03 0.96 14.71
N VAL A 33 1.87 0.90 14.05
CA VAL A 33 1.73 0.31 12.72
C VAL A 33 2.58 1.05 11.68
N THR A 34 2.59 2.38 11.72
CA THR A 34 3.40 3.18 10.79
C THR A 34 4.89 2.89 10.98
N ILE A 35 5.40 2.86 12.21
CA ILE A 35 6.81 2.56 12.47
C ILE A 35 7.15 1.14 11.99
N ALA A 36 6.29 0.16 12.27
CA ALA A 36 6.46 -1.21 11.79
C ALA A 36 6.53 -1.27 10.26
N MET A 37 5.65 -0.56 9.56
CA MET A 37 5.64 -0.49 8.10
C MET A 37 6.90 0.18 7.54
N VAL A 38 7.38 1.27 8.14
CA VAL A 38 8.63 1.92 7.73
C VAL A 38 9.81 0.95 7.86
N ILE A 39 9.87 0.17 8.95
CA ILE A 39 10.90 -0.85 9.14
C ILE A 39 10.80 -1.96 8.08
N ILE A 40 9.59 -2.46 7.81
CA ILE A 40 9.36 -3.48 6.77
C ILE A 40 9.80 -2.95 5.40
N ILE A 41 9.43 -1.72 5.05
CA ILE A 41 9.87 -1.07 3.80
C ILE A 41 11.40 -0.94 3.76
N GLY A 42 12.03 -0.54 4.87
CA GLY A 42 13.50 -0.48 4.99
C GLY A 42 14.18 -1.82 4.73
N ILE A 43 13.65 -2.92 5.29
CA ILE A 43 14.15 -4.28 5.06
C ILE A 43 13.97 -4.67 3.59
N LEU A 44 12.81 -4.38 2.99
CA LEU A 44 12.55 -4.66 1.57
C LEU A 44 13.51 -3.88 0.66
N LEU A 45 13.84 -2.63 0.99
CA LEU A 45 14.83 -1.83 0.26
C LEU A 45 16.23 -2.43 0.37
N ILE A 46 16.60 -3.00 1.51
CA ILE A 46 17.87 -3.71 1.66
C ILE A 46 17.89 -4.97 0.78
N ILE A 47 16.83 -5.78 0.82
CA ILE A 47 16.73 -7.01 0.02
C ILE A 47 16.79 -6.69 -1.48
N THR A 48 16.04 -5.68 -1.92
CA THR A 48 16.04 -5.24 -3.33
C THR A 48 17.38 -4.64 -3.75
N GLY A 49 18.02 -3.85 -2.88
CA GLY A 49 19.37 -3.35 -3.11
C GLY A 49 20.40 -4.46 -3.29
N LEU A 50 20.37 -5.48 -2.43
CA LEU A 50 21.23 -6.68 -2.57
C LEU A 50 20.94 -7.44 -3.87
N ALA A 51 19.66 -7.69 -4.18
CA ALA A 51 19.28 -8.37 -5.40
C ALA A 51 19.75 -7.61 -6.65
N GLN A 52 19.66 -6.27 -6.64
CA GLN A 52 20.09 -5.43 -7.75
C GLN A 52 21.61 -5.37 -7.90
N LEU A 53 22.36 -5.43 -6.80
CA LEU A 53 23.82 -5.57 -6.83
C LEU A 53 24.24 -6.93 -7.39
N ILE A 54 23.57 -8.01 -7.00
CA ILE A 54 23.81 -9.34 -7.55
C ILE A 54 23.52 -9.33 -9.05
N HIS A 55 22.38 -8.76 -9.46
CA HIS A 55 22.02 -8.66 -10.88
C HIS A 55 23.04 -7.83 -11.66
N ALA A 56 23.55 -6.72 -11.09
CA ALA A 56 24.60 -5.90 -11.68
C ALA A 56 25.84 -6.74 -12.04
N CYS A 57 26.27 -7.64 -11.17
CA CYS A 57 27.42 -8.52 -11.42
C CYS A 57 27.22 -9.51 -12.58
N TYR A 58 25.99 -9.75 -13.04
CA TYR A 58 25.70 -10.59 -14.22
C TYR A 58 25.65 -9.79 -15.54
N LEU A 59 25.55 -8.46 -15.49
CA LEU A 59 25.54 -7.63 -16.70
C LEU A 59 26.95 -7.49 -17.28
N LYS A 60 27.10 -7.87 -18.56
CA LYS A 60 28.37 -7.85 -19.29
C LYS A 60 28.76 -6.45 -19.79
N ASP A 61 27.82 -5.50 -19.79
CA ASP A 61 27.99 -4.13 -20.27
C ASP A 61 28.37 -3.16 -19.14
N TRP A 62 29.50 -2.47 -19.31
CA TRP A 62 30.07 -1.55 -18.31
C TRP A 62 29.15 -0.38 -17.94
N SER A 63 28.39 0.15 -18.90
CA SER A 63 27.44 1.24 -18.66
C SER A 63 26.27 0.79 -17.79
N SER A 64 25.65 -0.35 -18.11
CA SER A 64 24.52 -0.89 -17.36
C SER A 64 24.94 -1.41 -15.98
N PHE A 65 26.18 -1.90 -15.85
CA PHE A 65 26.79 -2.24 -14.57
C PHE A 65 26.85 -1.05 -13.61
N LEU A 66 27.40 0.09 -14.07
CA LEU A 66 27.52 1.31 -13.26
C LEU A 66 26.15 1.82 -12.78
N TRP A 67 25.15 1.89 -13.67
CA TRP A 67 23.79 2.32 -13.32
C TRP A 67 23.13 1.37 -12.31
N SER A 68 23.25 0.06 -12.51
CA SER A 68 22.64 -0.93 -11.62
C SER A 68 23.32 -0.98 -10.25
N ALA A 69 24.66 -0.84 -10.21
CA ALA A 69 25.43 -0.79 -8.97
C ALA A 69 25.12 0.49 -8.16
N LEU A 70 25.07 1.64 -8.82
CA LEU A 70 24.73 2.91 -8.18
C LEU A 70 23.31 2.87 -7.59
N CYS A 71 22.33 2.37 -8.34
CA CYS A 71 20.98 2.16 -7.84
C CYS A 71 20.95 1.21 -6.64
N GLY A 72 21.62 0.06 -6.71
CA GLY A 72 21.68 -0.90 -5.61
C GLY A 72 22.27 -0.32 -4.32
N ILE A 73 23.31 0.51 -4.43
CA ILE A 73 23.90 1.24 -3.30
C ILE A 73 22.91 2.25 -2.73
N ILE A 74 22.21 3.02 -3.57
CA ILE A 74 21.19 3.98 -3.13
C ILE A 74 20.07 3.26 -2.36
N TYR A 75 19.60 2.10 -2.85
CA TYR A 75 18.58 1.30 -2.17
C TYR A 75 19.05 0.76 -0.81
N LEU A 76 20.30 0.28 -0.71
CA LEU A 76 20.89 -0.15 0.56
C LEU A 76 20.99 0.99 1.57
N ILE A 77 21.53 2.14 1.15
CA ILE A 77 21.68 3.31 2.02
C ILE A 77 20.30 3.80 2.47
N GLY A 78 19.35 3.90 1.55
CA GLY A 78 17.97 4.28 1.85
C GLY A 78 17.33 3.34 2.87
N GLY A 79 17.45 2.02 2.67
CA GLY A 79 16.91 1.03 3.60
C GLY A 79 17.54 1.10 5.00
N ILE A 80 18.85 1.27 5.10
CA ILE A 80 19.56 1.41 6.39
C ILE A 80 19.13 2.70 7.11
N LEU A 81 19.00 3.81 6.39
CA LEU A 81 18.57 5.09 6.96
C LEU A 81 17.14 5.02 7.50
N LEU A 82 16.23 4.35 6.78
CA LEU A 82 14.85 4.14 7.25
C LEU A 82 14.78 3.31 8.54
N ILE A 83 15.64 2.31 8.70
CA ILE A 83 15.67 1.48 9.91
C ILE A 83 16.28 2.24 11.09
N ARG A 84 17.32 3.04 10.86
CA ARG A 84 17.98 3.82 11.93
C ARG A 84 17.11 4.97 12.43
N GLU A 85 16.46 5.68 11.53
CA GLU A 85 15.60 6.82 11.86
C GLU A 85 14.21 6.68 11.22
N PRO A 86 13.35 5.79 11.77
CA PRO A 86 12.04 5.53 11.20
C PRO A 86 11.12 6.76 11.22
N VAL A 87 11.34 7.71 12.15
CA VAL A 87 10.58 8.97 12.21
C VAL A 87 10.82 9.81 10.96
N ASN A 88 12.08 10.05 10.60
CA ASN A 88 12.43 10.80 9.39
C ASN A 88 12.07 10.00 8.12
N GLY A 89 12.19 8.68 8.18
CA GLY A 89 11.73 7.79 7.12
C GLY A 89 10.23 7.91 6.82
N SER A 90 9.41 7.99 7.86
CA SER A 90 7.95 8.14 7.73
C SER A 90 7.57 9.43 7.01
N VAL A 91 8.31 10.53 7.22
CA VAL A 91 8.09 11.82 6.55
C VAL A 91 8.32 11.71 5.05
N ILE A 92 9.44 11.10 4.64
CA ILE A 92 9.78 10.92 3.22
C ILE A 92 8.72 10.05 2.52
N ILE A 93 8.35 8.93 3.16
CA ILE A 93 7.32 8.03 2.65
C ILE A 93 5.96 8.73 2.56
N THR A 94 5.63 9.58 3.53
CA THR A 94 4.37 10.34 3.55
C THR A 94 4.31 11.37 2.42
N ILE A 95 5.40 12.09 2.16
CA ILE A 95 5.45 13.06 1.06
C ILE A 95 5.26 12.33 -0.28
N PHE A 96 5.95 11.20 -0.45
CA PHE A 96 5.78 10.35 -1.62
C PHE A 96 4.33 9.88 -1.77
N LEU A 97 3.72 9.41 -0.68
CA LEU A 97 2.31 9.03 -0.64
C LEU A 97 1.39 10.19 -1.02
N GLY A 98 1.63 11.39 -0.49
CA GLY A 98 0.86 12.60 -0.79
C GLY A 98 0.87 12.93 -2.28
N ILE A 99 2.03 12.81 -2.94
CA ILE A 99 2.16 13.00 -4.39
C ILE A 99 1.36 11.92 -5.15
N CYS A 100 1.47 10.65 -4.75
CA CYS A 100 0.68 9.56 -5.33
C CYS A 100 -0.82 9.78 -5.16
N PHE A 101 -1.26 10.26 -3.99
CA PHE A 101 -2.66 10.58 -3.71
C PHE A 101 -3.16 11.74 -4.56
N CYS A 102 -2.36 12.78 -4.75
CA CYS A 102 -2.68 13.87 -5.65
C CYS A 102 -2.85 13.37 -7.10
N PHE A 103 -1.90 12.60 -7.62
CA PHE A 103 -1.99 12.01 -8.96
C PHE A 103 -3.21 11.09 -9.11
N GLY A 104 -3.45 10.21 -8.14
CA GLY A 104 -4.61 9.33 -8.13
C GLY A 104 -5.94 10.08 -8.07
N GLY A 105 -6.01 11.14 -7.25
CA GLY A 105 -7.17 12.03 -7.16
C GLY A 105 -7.47 12.75 -8.47
N ILE A 106 -6.44 13.30 -9.13
CA ILE A 106 -6.55 13.94 -10.44
C ILE A 106 -7.05 12.94 -11.49
N MET A 107 -6.48 11.74 -11.56
CA MET A 107 -6.90 10.71 -12.52
C MET A 107 -8.36 10.31 -12.31
N ARG A 108 -8.81 10.14 -11.05
CA ARG A 108 -10.22 9.84 -10.75
C ARG A 108 -11.15 10.98 -11.15
N LEU A 109 -10.74 12.24 -10.94
CA LEU A 109 -11.50 13.40 -11.41
C LEU A 109 -11.58 13.43 -12.94
N MET A 110 -10.49 13.17 -13.65
CA MET A 110 -10.49 13.08 -15.12
C MET A 110 -11.44 12.00 -15.63
N ILE A 111 -11.43 10.80 -15.01
CA ILE A 111 -12.33 9.70 -15.36
C ILE A 111 -13.79 10.07 -15.07
N ALA A 112 -14.07 10.73 -13.94
CA ALA A 112 -15.41 11.21 -13.63
C ALA A 112 -15.90 12.23 -14.67
N PHE A 113 -15.06 13.18 -15.09
CA PHE A 113 -15.43 14.16 -16.10
C PHE A 113 -15.67 13.52 -17.47
N ASN A 114 -14.94 12.44 -17.81
CA ASN A 114 -15.09 11.73 -19.07
C ASN A 114 -16.33 10.80 -19.09
N ASN A 115 -16.67 10.17 -17.95
CA ASN A 115 -17.78 9.22 -17.83
C ASN A 115 -18.90 9.75 -16.91
N LYS A 116 -19.60 10.81 -17.36
CA LYS A 116 -20.73 11.43 -16.61
C LYS A 116 -21.96 10.52 -16.41
N ASN A 117 -22.11 9.46 -17.19
CA ASN A 117 -23.35 8.67 -17.26
C ASN A 117 -23.31 7.31 -16.54
N THR A 118 -22.23 7.01 -15.80
CA THR A 118 -22.07 5.75 -15.05
C THR A 118 -22.76 5.82 -13.69
N LYS A 119 -23.52 4.78 -13.30
CA LYS A 119 -24.05 4.63 -11.93
C LYS A 119 -22.87 4.68 -10.94
N GLY A 120 -22.86 5.68 -10.06
CA GLY A 120 -21.76 5.91 -9.11
C GLY A 120 -20.85 7.11 -9.42
N TRP A 121 -21.16 7.91 -10.45
CA TRP A 121 -20.41 9.13 -10.81
C TRP A 121 -20.12 10.06 -9.61
N GLY A 122 -21.14 10.36 -8.80
CA GLY A 122 -20.98 11.22 -7.62
C GLY A 122 -20.01 10.66 -6.58
N LEU A 123 -19.97 9.33 -6.42
CA LEU A 123 -19.04 8.64 -5.53
C LEU A 123 -17.60 8.71 -6.06
N LEU A 124 -17.44 8.64 -7.39
CA LEU A 124 -16.15 8.76 -8.07
C LEU A 124 -15.57 10.17 -7.92
N VAL A 125 -16.38 11.21 -8.12
CA VAL A 125 -15.99 12.61 -7.90
C VAL A 125 -15.63 12.86 -6.43
N PHE A 126 -16.47 12.38 -5.50
CA PHE A 126 -16.21 12.51 -4.07
C PHE A 126 -14.89 11.85 -3.67
N SER A 127 -14.61 10.64 -4.18
CA SER A 127 -13.34 9.94 -3.93
C SER A 127 -12.12 10.67 -4.51
N GLY A 128 -12.26 11.36 -5.64
CA GLY A 128 -11.20 12.13 -6.26
C GLY A 128 -10.89 13.42 -5.49
N ILE A 129 -11.92 14.13 -5.03
CA ILE A 129 -11.78 15.32 -4.17
C ILE A 129 -11.15 14.94 -2.82
N LEU A 130 -11.64 13.87 -2.18
CA LEU A 130 -11.03 13.36 -0.95
C LEU A 130 -9.56 13.00 -1.15
N GLY A 131 -9.21 12.34 -2.27
CA GLY A 131 -7.83 12.02 -2.60
C GLY A 131 -6.93 13.25 -2.71
N LEU A 132 -7.42 14.32 -3.35
CA LEU A 132 -6.70 15.60 -3.43
C LEU A 132 -6.55 16.29 -2.08
N ILE A 133 -7.61 16.34 -1.28
CA ILE A 133 -7.59 16.97 0.06
C ILE A 133 -6.60 16.23 0.96
N LEU A 134 -6.67 14.89 0.97
CA LEU A 134 -5.75 14.06 1.75
C LEU A 134 -4.31 14.23 1.25
N GLY A 135 -4.07 14.19 -0.06
CA GLY A 135 -2.75 14.43 -0.63
C GLY A 135 -2.17 15.79 -0.26
N PHE A 136 -2.99 16.84 -0.30
CA PHE A 136 -2.60 18.20 0.08
C PHE A 136 -2.30 18.33 1.58
N ILE A 137 -3.13 17.75 2.45
CA ILE A 137 -2.90 17.75 3.91
C ILE A 137 -1.57 17.07 4.27
N LEU A 138 -1.27 15.94 3.63
CA LEU A 138 -0.02 15.20 3.85
C LEU A 138 1.20 15.95 3.32
N PHE A 139 1.02 16.71 2.23
CA PHE A 139 2.09 17.53 1.67
C PHE A 139 2.44 18.73 2.55
N VAL A 140 1.43 19.41 3.13
CA VAL A 140 1.64 20.60 3.97
C VAL A 140 2.18 20.24 5.36
N ASN A 141 1.68 19.16 5.97
CA ASN A 141 2.11 18.73 7.30
C ASN A 141 2.50 17.25 7.29
N PRO A 142 3.74 16.91 6.87
CA PRO A 142 4.20 15.53 6.79
C PRO A 142 4.33 14.85 8.16
N ILE A 143 4.34 15.63 9.26
CA ILE A 143 4.34 15.08 10.62
C ILE A 143 3.03 14.33 10.95
N ASN A 144 1.92 14.67 10.28
CA ASN A 144 0.67 13.93 10.38
C ASN A 144 0.74 12.57 9.68
N GLY A 145 1.78 12.34 8.86
CA GLY A 145 2.06 11.08 8.19
C GLY A 145 2.20 9.89 9.13
N LEU A 146 2.72 10.12 10.34
CA LEU A 146 2.89 9.08 11.35
C LEU A 146 1.56 8.40 11.73
N TRP A 147 0.46 9.15 11.73
CA TRP A 147 -0.87 8.59 12.01
C TRP A 147 -1.55 8.10 10.73
N PHE A 148 -1.31 8.80 9.60
CA PHE A 148 -1.99 8.55 8.34
C PHE A 148 -1.64 7.20 7.70
N ILE A 149 -0.36 6.80 7.72
CA ILE A 149 0.07 5.53 7.11
C ILE A 149 -0.59 4.35 7.83
N GLY A 150 -0.53 4.31 9.16
CA GLY A 150 -1.19 3.27 9.96
C GLY A 150 -2.71 3.27 9.79
N PHE A 151 -3.33 4.46 9.68
CA PHE A 151 -4.76 4.58 9.38
C PHE A 151 -5.11 3.99 8.01
N MET A 152 -4.36 4.34 6.96
CA MET A 152 -4.55 3.80 5.61
C MET A 152 -4.41 2.28 5.58
N VAL A 153 -3.40 1.75 6.26
CA VAL A 153 -3.17 0.30 6.36
C VAL A 153 -4.32 -0.39 7.08
N GLY A 154 -4.78 0.14 8.22
CA GLY A 154 -5.92 -0.40 8.95
C GLY A 154 -7.20 -0.38 8.11
N PHE A 155 -7.44 0.73 7.40
CA PHE A 155 -8.57 0.86 6.49
C PHE A 155 -8.50 -0.12 5.32
N ASP A 156 -7.32 -0.28 4.71
CA ASP A 156 -7.10 -1.25 3.63
C ASP A 156 -7.32 -2.69 4.10
N LEU A 157 -6.85 -3.06 5.30
CA LEU A 157 -7.10 -4.36 5.90
C LEU A 157 -8.59 -4.63 6.11
N ILE A 158 -9.35 -3.62 6.53
CA ILE A 158 -10.80 -3.75 6.72
C ILE A 158 -11.50 -3.97 5.36
N PHE A 159 -11.15 -3.18 4.35
CA PHE A 159 -11.71 -3.33 3.00
C PHE A 159 -11.38 -4.71 2.42
N ASN A 160 -10.11 -5.11 2.48
CA ASN A 160 -9.70 -6.45 2.07
C ASN A 160 -10.44 -7.53 2.87
N GLY A 161 -10.54 -7.41 4.20
CA GLY A 161 -11.27 -8.34 5.05
C GLY A 161 -12.73 -8.51 4.63
N THR A 162 -13.44 -7.42 4.32
CA THR A 162 -14.81 -7.48 3.79
C THR A 162 -14.89 -8.15 2.41
N ALA A 163 -13.91 -7.92 1.54
CA ALA A 163 -13.84 -8.57 0.23
C ALA A 163 -13.65 -10.10 0.36
N TRP A 164 -12.76 -10.56 1.26
CA TRP A 164 -12.56 -11.98 1.56
C TRP A 164 -13.82 -12.62 2.14
N LEU A 165 -14.57 -11.91 3.00
CA LEU A 165 -15.86 -12.37 3.50
C LEU A 165 -16.90 -12.50 2.39
N GLN A 166 -17.00 -11.50 1.50
CA GLN A 166 -17.95 -11.53 0.39
C GLN A 166 -17.65 -12.68 -0.60
N LEU A 167 -16.37 -12.92 -0.90
CA LEU A 167 -15.93 -14.08 -1.67
C LEU A 167 -16.27 -15.40 -0.97
N GLY A 168 -16.04 -15.49 0.34
CA GLY A 168 -16.38 -16.67 1.14
C GLY A 168 -17.88 -16.98 1.15
N PHE A 169 -18.73 -15.97 1.27
CA PHE A 169 -20.19 -16.13 1.20
C PHE A 169 -20.68 -16.46 -0.21
N THR A 170 -20.04 -15.91 -1.25
CA THR A 170 -20.36 -16.22 -2.65
C THR A 170 -20.04 -17.69 -2.96
N LEU A 171 -18.86 -18.17 -2.53
CA LEU A 171 -18.47 -19.58 -2.65
C LEU A 171 -19.41 -20.50 -1.86
N LYS A 172 -19.84 -20.10 -0.65
CA LYS A 172 -20.86 -20.85 0.12
C LYS A 172 -22.18 -20.96 -0.64
N SER A 173 -22.59 -19.92 -1.37
CA SER A 173 -23.86 -19.92 -2.10
C SER A 173 -23.86 -20.84 -3.32
N GLN A 174 -22.69 -21.12 -3.91
CA GLN A 174 -22.50 -22.01 -5.05
C GLN A 174 -22.39 -23.50 -4.68
N ILE A 175 -22.31 -23.83 -3.39
CA ILE A 175 -22.30 -25.21 -2.87
C ILE A 175 -23.74 -25.74 -2.69
N LYS A 176 -24.73 -24.88 -2.85
CA LYS A 176 -26.16 -25.22 -2.70
C LYS A 176 -26.72 -25.73 -4.01
#